data_AF-A0A162NI67-F1
#
_entry.id   AF-A0A162NI67-F1
#
_cell.length_a   1.000
_cell.length_b   1.000
_cell.length_c   1.000
_cell.angle_alpha   90.00
_cell.angle_beta   90.00
_cell.angle_gamma   90.00
#
_symmetry.space_group_name_H-M   'P 1'
#
loop_
_entity.id
_entity.type
_entity.pdbx_description
1 polymer ?
#
loop_
_entity_poly.entity_id
_entity_poly.type
_entity_poly.pdbx_seq_one_letter_code
_entity_poly.pdbx_strand_id
1 'polypeptide(L)'
;AWYWLWLVILWRILIFSITGSSSVVVTRFLVRRGLGLEPPYWFYYAVFFILELLVYTVMIVLIGSCLGQWRFFCTVAFRMWYYVLP
;
A
#
# COMPACT_ATOMS: atom_id res chain seq x y z
N ALA A 1 -13.18 8.16 -27.64
CA ALA A 1 -12.98 8.75 -26.30
C ALA A 1 -13.31 7.78 -25.16
N TRP A 2 -14.44 7.06 -25.22
CA TRP A 2 -14.90 6.16 -24.14
C TRP A 2 -13.90 5.04 -23.76
N TYR A 3 -13.31 4.35 -24.74
CA TYR A 3 -12.37 3.24 -24.50
C TYR A 3 -11.10 3.65 -23.73
N TRP A 4 -10.62 4.88 -23.92
CA TRP A 4 -9.43 5.40 -23.25
C TRP A 4 -9.65 5.58 -21.75
N LEU A 5 -10.85 6.00 -21.33
CA LEU A 5 -11.19 6.13 -19.90
C LEU A 5 -11.17 4.76 -19.20
N TRP A 6 -11.73 3.74 -19.84
CA TRP A 6 -11.72 2.37 -19.31
C TRP A 6 -10.32 1.80 -19.17
N LEU A 7 -9.43 2.06 -20.14
CA LEU A 7 -8.03 1.64 -20.07
C LEU A 7 -7.30 2.29 -18.90
N VAL A 8 -7.53 3.59 -18.65
CA VAL A 8 -6.91 4.30 -17.51
C VAL A 8 -7.42 3.78 -16.17
N ILE A 9 -8.71 3.45 -16.07
CA ILE A 9 -9.28 2.87 -14.84
C ILE A 9 -8.71 1.46 -14.59
N LEU A 10 -8.69 0.61 -15.63
CA LEU A 10 -8.09 -0.73 -15.55
C LEU A 10 -6.63 -0.67 -15.13
N TRP A 11 -5.86 0.24 -15.73
CA TRP A 11 -4.45 0.46 -15.40
C TRP A 11 -4.26 0.83 -13.92
N ARG A 12 -5.09 1.72 -13.38
CA ARG A 12 -5.05 2.09 -11.96
C ARG A 12 -5.38 0.90 -11.06
N ILE A 13 -6.41 0.13 -11.38
CA ILE A 13 -6.80 -1.06 -10.61
C ILE A 13 -5.66 -2.09 -10.60
N LEU A 14 -4.98 -2.30 -11.73
CA LEU A 14 -3.82 -3.18 -11.81
C LEU A 14 -2.68 -2.70 -10.91
N ILE A 15 -2.37 -1.40 -10.91
CA ILE A 15 -1.36 -0.83 -10.01
C ILE A 15 -1.74 -1.06 -8.55
N PHE A 16 -2.98 -0.79 -8.17
CA PHE A 16 -3.46 -1.03 -6.80
C PHE A 16 -3.36 -2.50 -6.41
N SER A 17 -3.73 -3.41 -7.31
CA SER A 17 -3.70 -4.86 -7.07
C SER A 17 -2.27 -5.39 -6.92
N ILE A 18 -1.38 -5.02 -7.85
CA ILE A 18 0.04 -5.42 -7.81
C ILE A 18 0.72 -4.86 -6.57
N THR A 19 0.46 -3.58 -6.25
CA THR A 19 1.06 -2.93 -5.08
C THR A 19 0.55 -3.54 -3.78
N GLY A 20 -0.74 -3.86 -3.70
CA GLY A 20 -1.33 -4.55 -2.54
C GLY A 20 -0.75 -5.94 -2.34
N SER A 21 -0.61 -6.74 -3.40
CA SER A 21 0.01 -8.06 -3.31
C SER A 21 1.50 -7.99 -2.92
N SER A 22 2.23 -7.03 -3.50
CA SER A 22 3.68 -6.88 -3.28
C SER A 22 4.00 -6.34 -1.88
N SER A 23 3.19 -5.42 -1.36
CA SER A 23 3.37 -4.84 -0.01
C SER A 23 3.28 -5.90 1.07
N VAL A 24 2.30 -6.82 1.00
CA VAL A 24 2.19 -7.96 1.93
C VAL A 24 3.48 -8.78 1.99
N VAL A 25 4.12 -9.05 0.85
CA VAL A 25 5.38 -9.83 0.80
C VAL A 25 6.51 -9.06 1.49
N VAL A 26 6.61 -7.76 1.23
CA VAL A 26 7.62 -6.88 1.84
C VAL A 26 7.39 -6.75 3.35
N THR A 27 6.15 -6.52 3.78
CA THR A 27 5.77 -6.42 5.19
C THR A 27 6.06 -7.72 5.94
N ARG A 28 5.73 -8.88 5.36
CA ARG A 28 6.09 -10.19 5.95
C ARG A 28 7.59 -10.32 6.14
N PHE A 29 8.39 -9.88 5.16
CA PHE A 29 9.84 -9.90 5.26
C PHE A 29 10.36 -8.97 6.37
N LEU A 30 9.84 -7.73 6.43
CA LEU A 30 10.22 -6.75 7.45
C LEU A 30 9.82 -7.19 8.86
N VAL A 31 8.60 -7.72 9.04
CA VAL A 31 8.11 -8.28 10.29
C VAL A 31 9.01 -9.44 10.75
N ARG A 32 9.31 -10.40 9.87
CA ARG A 32 10.20 -11.53 10.21
C ARG A 32 11.61 -11.06 10.60
N ARG A 33 12.13 -10.04 9.94
CA ARG A 33 13.49 -9.52 10.19
C ARG A 33 13.56 -8.60 11.41
N GLY A 34 12.48 -7.89 11.72
CA GLY A 34 12.42 -6.91 12.81
C GLY A 34 11.95 -7.49 14.14
N LEU A 35 11.02 -8.46 14.16
CA LEU A 35 10.43 -8.96 15.39
C LEU A 35 11.17 -10.15 16.03
N GLY A 36 12.04 -10.85 15.30
CA GLY A 36 12.71 -12.03 15.86
C GLY A 36 11.73 -13.13 16.29
N LEU A 37 12.16 -14.02 17.19
CA LEU A 37 11.42 -15.23 17.60
C LEU A 37 10.03 -14.92 18.19
N GLU A 38 9.01 -15.52 17.57
CA GLU A 38 7.61 -15.72 18.00
C GLU A 38 7.01 -14.68 18.98
N PRO A 39 6.67 -13.48 18.48
CA PRO A 39 5.83 -12.57 19.23
C PRO A 39 4.43 -13.16 19.49
N PRO A 40 3.73 -12.75 20.56
CA PRO A 40 2.35 -13.16 20.81
C PRO A 40 1.46 -12.80 19.61
N TYR A 41 0.53 -13.70 19.24
CA TYR A 41 -0.29 -13.60 18.03
C TYR A 41 -0.92 -12.21 17.82
N TRP A 42 -1.48 -11.62 18.88
CA TRP A 42 -2.11 -10.29 18.83
C TRP A 42 -1.13 -9.18 18.46
N PHE A 43 0.09 -9.22 19.01
CA PHE A 43 1.14 -8.25 18.74
C PHE A 43 1.64 -8.38 17.30
N TYR A 44 1.80 -9.61 16.81
CA TYR A 44 2.15 -9.87 15.41
C TYR A 44 1.14 -9.20 14.46
N TYR A 45 -0.17 -9.41 14.65
CA TYR A 45 -1.18 -8.84 13.76
C TYR A 45 -1.28 -7.31 13.86
N ALA A 46 -1.14 -6.74 15.06
CA ALA A 46 -1.14 -5.29 15.24
C ALA A 46 0.04 -4.64 14.52
N VAL A 47 1.26 -5.16 14.72
CA VAL A 47 2.46 -4.66 14.05
C VAL A 47 2.37 -4.89 12.54
N PHE A 48 1.90 -6.07 12.12
CA PHE A 48 1.70 -6.37 10.71
C PHE A 48 0.76 -5.37 10.05
N PHE A 49 -0.38 -5.05 10.67
CA PHE A 49 -1.36 -4.10 10.12
C PHE A 49 -0.79 -2.69 9.98
N ILE A 50 -0.12 -2.18 11.02
CA ILE A 50 0.48 -0.83 11.00
C ILE A 50 1.60 -0.76 9.96
N LEU A 51 2.46 -1.78 9.92
CA LEU A 51 3.59 -1.82 8.99
C LEU A 51 3.12 -2.00 7.55
N GLU A 52 2.11 -2.84 7.31
CA GLU A 52 1.47 -3.00 6.01
C GLU A 52 0.91 -1.68 5.50
N LEU A 53 0.18 -0.95 6.34
CA LEU A 53 -0.40 0.35 5.98
C LEU A 53 0.70 1.35 5.55
N LEU A 54 1.81 1.37 6.28
CA LEU A 54 2.95 2.25 6.00
C LEU A 54 3.68 1.84 4.73
N VAL A 55 4.05 0.56 4.59
CA VAL A 55 4.73 0.00 3.41
C VAL A 55 3.88 0.23 2.16
N TYR A 56 2.59 -0.09 2.23
CA TYR A 56 1.65 0.10 1.13
C TYR A 56 1.54 1.58 0.72
N THR A 57 1.43 2.49 1.69
CA THR A 57 1.40 3.94 1.42
C THR A 57 2.66 4.39 0.69
N VAL A 58 3.83 4.00 1.18
CA VAL A 58 5.12 4.36 0.57
C VAL A 58 5.22 3.81 -0.85
N MET A 59 4.86 2.54 -1.07
CA MET A 59 4.91 1.92 -2.40
C MET A 59 3.96 2.60 -3.39
N ILE A 60 2.73 2.91 -2.99
CA ILE A 60 1.76 3.61 -3.86
C ILE A 60 2.26 5.00 -4.25
N VAL A 61 2.81 5.73 -3.29
CA VAL A 61 3.31 7.09 -3.51
C VAL A 61 4.55 7.07 -4.42
N LEU A 62 5.46 6.11 -4.24
CA LEU A 62 6.61 5.90 -5.11
C LEU A 62 6.20 5.52 -6.54
N ILE A 63 5.33 4.52 -6.70
CA ILE A 63 4.85 4.09 -8.03
C ILE A 63 4.08 5.23 -8.71
N GLY A 64 3.27 5.97 -7.96
CA GLY A 64 2.57 7.15 -8.44
C GLY A 64 3.51 8.27 -8.87
N SER A 65 4.66 8.43 -8.20
CA SER A 65 5.74 9.35 -8.60
C SER A 65 6.32 8.96 -9.95
N CYS A 66 6.73 7.69 -10.08
CA CYS A 66 7.39 7.18 -11.29
C CYS A 66 6.49 7.28 -12.53
N LEU A 67 5.18 7.16 -12.35
CA LEU A 67 4.19 7.25 -13.43
C LEU A 67 3.69 8.69 -13.69
N GLY A 68 4.23 9.69 -12.98
CA GLY A 68 3.83 11.10 -13.13
C GLY A 68 2.42 11.43 -12.62
N GLN A 69 1.77 10.50 -11.89
CA GLN A 69 0.42 10.68 -11.32
C GLN A 69 0.45 10.94 -9.81
N TRP A 70 1.52 11.55 -9.30
CA TRP A 70 1.75 11.83 -7.87
C TRP A 70 0.53 12.41 -7.15
N ARG A 71 -0.10 13.46 -7.71
CA ARG A 71 -1.24 14.16 -7.08
C ARG A 71 -2.43 13.24 -6.79
N PHE A 72 -2.71 12.31 -7.70
CA PHE A 72 -3.82 11.35 -7.54
C PHE A 72 -3.51 10.37 -6.40
N PHE A 73 -2.34 9.73 -6.44
CA PHE A 73 -1.97 8.71 -5.45
C PHE A 73 -1.72 9.29 -4.06
N CYS A 74 -1.14 10.49 -3.94
CA CYS A 74 -1.05 11.20 -2.66
C CYS A 74 -2.43 11.51 -2.08
N THR A 75 -3.38 11.96 -2.89
CA THR A 75 -4.75 12.23 -2.40
C THR A 75 -5.40 10.96 -1.85
N VAL A 76 -5.19 9.82 -2.51
CA VAL A 76 -5.67 8.52 -2.02
C VAL A 76 -4.98 8.12 -0.72
N ALA A 77 -3.66 8.28 -0.64
CA ALA A 77 -2.90 8.02 0.59
C ALA A 77 -3.41 8.88 1.75
N PHE A 78 -3.57 10.20 1.55
CA PHE A 78 -4.10 11.09 2.59
C PHE A 78 -5.51 10.68 3.04
N ARG A 79 -6.38 10.27 2.11
CA ARG A 79 -7.71 9.76 2.46
C ARG A 79 -7.63 8.47 3.29
N MET A 80 -6.75 7.54 2.92
CA MET A 80 -6.55 6.32 3.70
C MET A 80 -6.10 6.61 5.12
N TRP A 81 -5.13 7.51 5.30
CA TRP A 81 -4.66 7.91 6.62
C TRP A 81 -5.72 8.68 7.43
N TYR A 82 -6.54 9.52 6.79
CA TYR A 82 -7.66 10.20 7.45
C TYR A 82 -8.72 9.25 8.02
N TYR A 83 -8.96 8.10 7.39
CA TYR A 83 -9.86 7.09 7.94
C TYR A 83 -9.24 6.30 9.11
N VAL A 84 -7.92 6.28 9.22
CA VAL A 84 -7.17 5.53 10.25
C VAL A 84 -6.83 6.40 11.46
N LEU A 85 -6.49 7.68 11.23
CA LEU A 85 -6.21 8.69 12.24
C LEU A 85 -7.32 9.75 12.16
N PRO A 86 -8.25 9.81 13.12
CA PRO A 86 -9.32 10.81 13.14
C PRO A 86 -8.79 12.25 13.27
#